data_AF-A0AA46HXC1-F1
#
_entry.id   AF-A0AA46HXC1-F1
#
_cell.length_a   1.000
_cell.length_b   1.000
_cell.length_c   1.000
_cell.angle_alpha   90.00
_cell.angle_beta   90.00
_cell.angle_gamma   90.00
#
_symmetry.space_group_name_H-M   'P 1'
#
loop_
_entity.id
_entity.type
_entity.pdbx_description
1 polymer ?
#
loop_
_entity_poly.entity_id
_entity_poly.type
_entity_poly.pdbx_seq_one_letter_code
_entity_poly.pdbx_strand_id
1 'polypeptide(L)'
;MVSTEIVDILQAAGLRSPDISILSDEFLAEVQQMEKKNLALEALRKLINDGIRSRSKANVVQTKAFSERLEDAVARYHANAINTAEVLQELIQLAKDIRAAHQRGEESGLSDEEYAFYMALAENNSAVEVMGNDQLMVIAHELLVSLRENVTVDWAHRESARARMRVLVKRILRKYGYPPDLQDAAVQTVLRQAEALSAAWAVSPHEATA
;
A
#
# COMPACT_ATOMS: atom_id res chain seq x y z
N MET A 1 -8.76 21.37 23.83
CA MET A 1 -9.25 20.17 24.56
C MET A 1 -10.00 19.17 23.67
N VAL A 2 -9.91 19.24 22.33
CA VAL A 2 -10.66 18.37 21.39
C VAL A 2 -10.00 16.98 21.22
N SER A 3 -8.72 16.84 21.57
CA SER A 3 -7.99 15.55 21.44
C SER A 3 -8.46 14.46 22.40
N THR A 4 -9.15 14.80 23.48
CA THR A 4 -9.55 13.83 24.52
C THR A 4 -10.82 13.06 24.12
N GLU A 5 -11.82 13.73 23.52
CA GLU A 5 -13.07 13.07 23.07
C GLU A 5 -12.83 12.02 21.96
N ILE A 6 -11.91 12.27 21.02
CA ILE A 6 -11.60 11.31 19.94
C ILE A 6 -10.98 10.04 20.51
N VAL A 7 -10.08 10.19 21.51
CA VAL A 7 -9.43 9.07 22.18
C VAL A 7 -10.44 8.29 23.01
N ASP A 8 -11.36 8.98 23.69
CA ASP A 8 -12.42 8.35 24.50
C ASP A 8 -13.43 7.58 23.63
N ILE A 9 -13.78 8.06 22.43
CA ILE A 9 -14.66 7.34 21.49
C ILE A 9 -13.99 6.07 20.98
N LEU A 10 -12.71 6.15 20.60
CA LEU A 10 -11.94 4.98 20.15
C LEU A 10 -11.75 3.96 21.28
N GLN A 11 -11.57 4.44 22.52
CA GLN A 11 -11.38 3.58 23.69
C GLN A 11 -12.72 2.97 24.18
N ALA A 12 -13.83 3.69 24.08
CA ALA A 12 -15.18 3.20 24.37
C ALA A 12 -15.64 2.11 23.38
N ALA A 13 -15.14 2.13 22.14
CA ALA A 13 -15.30 1.07 21.15
C ALA A 13 -14.32 -0.13 21.34
N GLY A 14 -13.55 -0.16 22.44
CA GLY A 14 -12.68 -1.29 22.79
C GLY A 14 -11.30 -1.31 22.11
N LEU A 15 -10.86 -0.21 21.50
CA LEU A 15 -9.69 -0.20 20.64
C LEU A 15 -8.38 0.10 21.40
N ARG A 16 -7.42 -0.83 21.31
CA ARG A 16 -6.03 -0.66 21.74
C ARG A 16 -5.06 -1.17 20.65
N SER A 17 -4.99 -0.54 19.49
CA SER A 17 -3.83 -0.55 18.55
C SER A 17 -4.19 0.03 17.17
N PRO A 18 -3.21 0.31 16.29
CA PRO A 18 -3.41 0.91 14.97
C PRO A 18 -3.46 -0.16 13.86
N ASP A 19 -4.42 -1.07 13.91
CA ASP A 19 -4.57 -2.08 12.87
C ASP A 19 -5.86 -1.89 12.07
N ILE A 20 -5.79 -2.10 10.75
CA ILE A 20 -6.91 -1.98 9.80
C ILE A 20 -8.01 -3.02 10.11
N SER A 21 -7.68 -4.08 10.88
CA SER A 21 -8.66 -5.01 11.46
C SER A 21 -9.76 -4.32 12.29
N ILE A 22 -9.53 -3.07 12.72
CA ILE A 22 -10.48 -2.24 13.47
C ILE A 22 -11.57 -1.62 12.58
N LEU A 23 -11.38 -1.60 11.26
CA LEU A 23 -12.38 -1.10 10.31
C LEU A 23 -13.44 -2.16 9.99
N SER A 24 -13.96 -2.88 10.99
CA SER A 24 -15.00 -3.89 10.80
C SER A 24 -16.30 -3.27 10.28
N ASP A 25 -17.18 -4.07 9.70
CA ASP A 25 -18.45 -3.55 9.18
C ASP A 25 -19.35 -3.03 10.31
N GLU A 26 -19.26 -3.62 11.50
CA GLU A 26 -19.93 -3.17 12.71
C GLU A 26 -19.42 -1.79 13.14
N PHE A 27 -18.10 -1.60 13.23
CA PHE A 27 -17.50 -0.31 13.58
C PHE A 27 -17.89 0.79 12.58
N LEU A 28 -17.82 0.49 11.27
CA LEU A 28 -18.20 1.46 10.24
C LEU A 28 -19.68 1.82 10.30
N ALA A 29 -20.56 0.87 10.66
CA ALA A 29 -21.98 1.12 10.86
C ALA A 29 -22.22 2.01 12.10
N GLU A 30 -21.50 1.77 13.20
CA GLU A 30 -21.56 2.63 14.40
C GLU A 30 -21.11 4.06 14.09
N VAL A 31 -19.97 4.21 13.42
CA VAL A 31 -19.44 5.50 12.96
C VAL A 31 -20.45 6.23 12.07
N GLN A 32 -21.13 5.50 11.18
CA GLN A 32 -22.17 6.06 10.33
C GLN A 32 -23.39 6.53 11.12
N GLN A 33 -23.71 5.90 12.26
CA GLN A 33 -24.87 6.25 13.10
C GLN A 33 -24.57 7.33 14.15
N MET A 34 -23.31 7.64 14.44
CA MET A 34 -22.92 8.67 15.42
C MET A 34 -23.66 10.00 15.21
N GLU A 35 -24.23 10.57 16.27
CA GLU A 35 -24.93 11.87 16.21
C GLU A 35 -23.97 13.00 15.82
N LYS A 36 -22.77 13.02 16.40
CA LYS A 36 -21.71 14.00 16.11
C LYS A 36 -20.95 13.62 14.82
N LYS A 37 -21.54 13.87 13.64
CA LYS A 37 -20.95 13.52 12.33
C LYS A 37 -19.55 14.08 12.06
N ASN A 38 -19.28 15.31 12.48
CA ASN A 38 -17.94 15.92 12.31
C ASN A 38 -16.87 15.17 13.12
N LEU A 39 -17.22 14.69 14.30
CA LEU A 39 -16.30 13.94 15.16
C LEU A 39 -16.05 12.53 14.59
N ALA A 40 -17.10 11.89 14.08
CA ALA A 40 -17.03 10.62 13.36
C ALA A 40 -16.09 10.73 12.14
N LEU A 41 -16.22 11.81 11.36
CA LEU A 41 -15.38 12.11 10.21
C LEU A 41 -13.90 12.25 10.60
N GLU A 42 -13.58 13.06 11.60
CA GLU A 42 -12.20 13.28 12.04
C GLU A 42 -11.55 12.00 12.56
N ALA A 43 -12.29 11.21 13.34
CA ALA A 43 -11.83 9.94 13.88
C ALA A 43 -11.54 8.94 12.75
N LEU A 44 -12.49 8.76 11.81
CA LEU A 44 -12.33 7.83 10.70
C LEU A 44 -11.20 8.26 9.76
N ARG A 45 -11.08 9.55 9.45
CA ARG A 45 -9.96 10.10 8.67
C ARG A 45 -8.61 9.75 9.30
N LYS A 46 -8.48 9.96 10.62
CA LYS A 46 -7.25 9.66 11.35
C LYS A 46 -6.93 8.17 11.32
N LEU A 47 -7.92 7.32 11.58
CA LEU A 47 -7.76 5.87 11.59
C LEU A 47 -7.32 5.35 10.22
N ILE A 48 -7.95 5.80 9.14
CA ILE A 48 -7.58 5.43 7.76
C ILE A 48 -6.16 5.89 7.45
N ASN A 49 -5.82 7.15 7.73
CA ASN A 49 -4.47 7.67 7.51
C ASN A 49 -3.41 6.86 8.27
N ASP A 50 -3.66 6.54 9.53
CA ASP A 50 -2.72 5.79 10.36
C ASP A 50 -2.58 4.33 9.85
N GLY A 51 -3.68 3.71 9.40
CA GLY A 51 -3.65 2.40 8.75
C GLY A 51 -2.89 2.37 7.42
N ILE A 52 -3.05 3.40 6.58
CA ILE A 52 -2.28 3.54 5.35
C ILE A 52 -0.79 3.70 5.66
N ARG A 53 -0.44 4.52 6.67
CA ARG A 53 0.94 4.76 7.07
C ARG A 53 1.61 3.53 7.68
N SER A 54 0.93 2.80 8.54
CA SER A 54 1.51 1.60 9.18
C SER A 54 1.90 0.54 8.15
N ARG A 55 1.19 0.48 7.02
CA ARG A 55 1.44 -0.47 5.92
C ARG A 55 2.15 0.15 4.71
N SER A 56 2.63 1.39 4.83
CA SER A 56 3.23 2.16 3.73
C SER A 56 4.39 1.47 3.03
N LYS A 57 5.13 0.64 3.77
CA LYS A 57 6.29 -0.10 3.24
C LYS A 57 5.91 -1.40 2.55
N ALA A 58 4.75 -1.97 2.90
CA ALA A 58 4.32 -3.26 2.36
C ALA A 58 4.00 -3.14 0.87
N ASN A 59 3.20 -2.14 0.47
CA ASN A 59 2.81 -1.96 -0.93
C ASN A 59 2.70 -0.47 -1.31
N VAL A 60 3.73 0.07 -1.96
CA VAL A 60 3.81 1.50 -2.29
C VAL A 60 2.76 1.94 -3.31
N VAL A 61 2.27 1.03 -4.15
CA VAL A 61 1.22 1.31 -5.15
C VAL A 61 -0.11 1.53 -4.45
N GLN A 62 -0.52 0.59 -3.60
CA GLN A 62 -1.75 0.69 -2.83
C GLN A 62 -1.72 1.86 -1.85
N THR A 63 -0.59 2.05 -1.14
CA THR A 63 -0.42 3.17 -0.21
C THR A 63 -0.62 4.51 -0.91
N LYS A 64 -0.02 4.69 -2.10
CA LYS A 64 -0.20 5.90 -2.89
C LYS A 64 -1.67 6.11 -3.27
N ALA A 65 -2.28 5.10 -3.88
CA ALA A 65 -3.67 5.18 -4.34
C ALA A 65 -4.66 5.48 -3.20
N PHE A 66 -4.50 4.86 -2.04
CA PHE A 66 -5.37 5.11 -0.89
C PHE A 66 -5.12 6.47 -0.23
N SER A 67 -3.86 6.93 -0.18
CA SER A 67 -3.53 8.28 0.32
C SER A 67 -4.16 9.35 -0.56
N GLU A 68 -4.02 9.23 -1.89
CA GLU A 68 -4.60 10.18 -2.85
C GLU A 68 -6.13 10.23 -2.75
N ARG A 69 -6.80 9.07 -2.61
CA ARG A 69 -8.26 9.03 -2.41
C ARG A 69 -8.70 9.67 -1.09
N LEU A 70 -7.95 9.47 -0.01
CA LEU A 70 -8.23 10.10 1.28
C LEU A 70 -8.08 11.62 1.19
N GLU A 71 -6.99 12.08 0.59
CA GLU A 71 -6.69 13.50 0.41
C GLU A 71 -7.74 14.19 -0.48
N ASP A 72 -8.14 13.57 -1.59
CA ASP A 72 -9.18 14.09 -2.48
C ASP A 72 -10.53 14.25 -1.77
N ALA A 73 -11.00 13.21 -1.06
CA ALA A 73 -12.26 13.25 -0.32
C ALA A 73 -12.27 14.39 0.72
N VAL A 74 -11.16 14.54 1.46
CA VAL A 74 -10.98 15.61 2.45
C VAL A 74 -10.89 16.99 1.79
N ALA A 75 -10.22 17.10 0.65
CA ALA A 75 -10.11 18.35 -0.10
C ALA A 75 -11.47 18.81 -0.63
N ARG A 76 -12.27 17.91 -1.22
CA ARG A 76 -13.63 18.20 -1.69
C ARG A 76 -14.54 18.63 -0.55
N TYR A 77 -14.41 18.01 0.62
CA TYR A 77 -15.13 18.44 1.82
C TYR A 77 -14.73 19.86 2.26
N HIS A 78 -13.43 20.15 2.35
CA HIS A 78 -12.96 21.49 2.73
C HIS A 78 -13.32 22.58 1.72
N ALA A 79 -13.45 22.22 0.44
CA ALA A 79 -13.95 23.11 -0.60
C ALA A 79 -15.47 23.30 -0.58
N ASN A 80 -16.20 22.68 0.36
CA ASN A 80 -17.67 22.60 0.42
C ASN A 80 -18.29 22.01 -0.87
N ALA A 81 -17.54 21.21 -1.63
CA ALA A 81 -18.03 20.52 -2.82
C ALA A 81 -18.88 19.29 -2.46
N ILE A 82 -18.66 18.73 -1.26
CA ILE A 82 -19.45 17.66 -0.66
C ILE A 82 -19.72 17.99 0.82
N ASN A 83 -20.83 17.50 1.35
CA ASN A 83 -21.21 17.68 2.75
C ASN A 83 -20.62 16.61 3.68
N THR A 84 -20.78 16.79 5.00
CA THR A 84 -20.22 15.88 6.02
C THR A 84 -20.68 14.43 5.86
N ALA A 85 -21.94 14.19 5.48
CA ALA A 85 -22.46 12.83 5.31
C ALA A 85 -21.87 12.16 4.06
N GLU A 86 -21.70 12.92 2.97
CA GLU A 86 -21.08 12.44 1.73
C GLU A 86 -19.61 12.06 1.94
N VAL A 87 -18.81 12.94 2.56
CA VAL A 87 -17.39 12.62 2.83
C VAL A 87 -17.25 11.45 3.80
N LEU A 88 -18.13 11.35 4.81
CA LEU A 88 -18.12 10.21 5.74
C LEU A 88 -18.38 8.90 5.00
N GLN A 89 -19.33 8.89 4.06
CA GLN A 89 -19.62 7.73 3.22
C GLN A 89 -18.45 7.34 2.32
N GLU A 90 -17.75 8.33 1.73
CA GLU A 90 -16.54 8.07 0.95
C GLU A 90 -15.42 7.47 1.80
N LEU A 91 -15.22 7.96 3.03
CA LEU A 91 -14.24 7.40 3.95
C LEU A 91 -14.59 5.97 4.38
N ILE A 92 -15.88 5.69 4.63
CA ILE A 92 -16.34 4.32 4.93
C ILE A 92 -16.04 3.39 3.74
N GLN A 93 -16.29 3.85 2.51
CA GLN A 93 -15.99 3.06 1.32
C GLN A 93 -14.48 2.84 1.16
N LEU A 94 -13.67 3.88 1.38
CA LEU A 94 -12.21 3.76 1.35
C LEU A 94 -11.70 2.76 2.39
N ALA A 95 -12.24 2.77 3.60
CA ALA A 95 -11.92 1.80 4.65
C ALA A 95 -12.22 0.35 4.20
N LYS A 96 -13.37 0.12 3.57
CA LYS A 96 -13.73 -1.19 3.01
C LYS A 96 -12.79 -1.62 1.89
N ASP A 97 -12.43 -0.72 0.99
CA ASP A 97 -11.54 -1.01 -0.13
C ASP A 97 -10.13 -1.37 0.35
N ILE A 98 -9.63 -0.70 1.39
CA ILE A 98 -8.35 -1.02 2.03
C ILE A 98 -8.38 -2.43 2.63
N ARG A 99 -9.44 -2.78 3.37
CA ARG A 99 -9.61 -4.12 3.94
C ARG A 99 -9.70 -5.20 2.86
N ALA A 100 -10.49 -4.96 1.81
CA ALA A 100 -10.58 -5.88 0.68
C ALA A 100 -9.24 -6.04 -0.06
N ALA A 101 -8.45 -4.96 -0.19
CA ALA A 101 -7.13 -5.03 -0.80
C ALA A 101 -6.13 -5.86 0.01
N HIS A 102 -6.23 -5.81 1.34
CA HIS A 102 -5.45 -6.65 2.23
C HIS A 102 -5.83 -8.12 2.08
N GLN A 103 -7.13 -8.43 2.14
CA GLN A 103 -7.63 -9.79 1.98
C GLN A 103 -7.23 -10.40 0.62
N ARG A 104 -7.29 -9.61 -0.47
CA ARG A 104 -6.80 -10.07 -1.78
C ARG A 104 -5.31 -10.44 -1.77
N GLY A 105 -4.51 -9.74 -0.96
CA GLY A 105 -3.11 -10.11 -0.76
C GLY A 105 -2.97 -11.47 -0.11
N GLU A 106 -3.72 -11.72 0.97
CA GLU A 106 -3.72 -13.01 1.69
C GLU A 106 -4.22 -14.16 0.81
N GLU A 107 -5.28 -13.93 0.03
CA GLU A 107 -5.88 -14.92 -0.87
C GLU A 107 -5.01 -15.22 -2.11
N SER A 108 -4.03 -14.37 -2.42
CA SER A 108 -3.16 -14.56 -3.59
C SER A 108 -2.20 -15.75 -3.47
N GLY A 109 -1.99 -16.24 -2.24
CA GLY A 109 -0.99 -17.28 -1.96
C GLY A 109 0.46 -16.81 -2.09
N LEU A 110 0.70 -15.53 -2.35
CA LEU A 110 2.02 -14.89 -2.36
C LEU A 110 2.39 -14.39 -0.97
N SER A 111 3.70 -14.28 -0.71
CA SER A 111 4.15 -13.45 0.42
C SER A 111 3.82 -11.97 0.19
N ASP A 112 3.73 -11.19 1.27
CA ASP A 112 3.47 -9.75 1.19
C ASP A 112 4.47 -9.02 0.26
N GLU A 113 5.75 -9.43 0.27
CA GLU A 113 6.79 -8.84 -0.56
C GLU A 113 6.57 -9.18 -2.05
N GLU A 114 6.26 -10.44 -2.37
CA GLU A 114 5.96 -10.87 -3.74
C GLU A 114 4.69 -10.21 -4.27
N TYR A 115 3.64 -10.15 -3.46
CA TYR A 115 2.40 -9.48 -3.83
C TYR A 115 2.63 -8.00 -4.11
N ALA A 116 3.50 -7.34 -3.35
CA ALA A 116 3.86 -5.95 -3.59
C ALA A 116 4.59 -5.74 -4.92
N PHE A 117 5.52 -6.64 -5.28
CA PHE A 117 6.16 -6.60 -6.60
C PHE A 117 5.19 -6.94 -7.73
N TYR A 118 4.28 -7.90 -7.53
CA TYR A 118 3.21 -8.19 -8.48
C TYR A 118 2.35 -6.95 -8.73
N MET A 119 1.91 -6.27 -7.68
CA MET A 119 1.12 -5.03 -7.79
C MET A 119 1.91 -3.90 -8.49
N ALA A 120 3.22 -3.80 -8.27
CA ALA A 120 4.09 -2.84 -8.96
C ALA A 120 4.17 -3.08 -10.48
N LEU A 121 4.08 -4.34 -10.91
CA LEU A 121 4.03 -4.70 -12.32
C LEU A 121 2.63 -4.53 -12.90
N ALA A 122 1.61 -4.95 -12.15
CA ALA A 122 0.21 -4.91 -12.56
C ALA A 122 -0.37 -3.47 -12.60
N GLU A 123 0.34 -2.46 -12.09
CA GLU A 123 0.00 -1.05 -12.29
C GLU A 123 -0.07 -0.69 -13.79
N ASN A 124 0.62 -1.44 -14.66
CA ASN A 124 0.44 -1.38 -16.09
C ASN A 124 -0.63 -2.38 -16.58
N ASN A 125 -1.83 -1.88 -16.88
CA ASN A 125 -2.92 -2.70 -17.43
C ASN A 125 -2.54 -3.44 -18.72
N SER A 126 -1.70 -2.85 -19.60
CA SER A 126 -1.20 -3.50 -20.81
C SER A 126 -0.37 -4.76 -20.49
N ALA A 127 0.40 -4.73 -19.40
CA ALA A 127 1.15 -5.90 -18.95
C ALA A 127 0.22 -7.00 -18.41
N VAL A 128 -0.84 -6.64 -17.68
CA VAL A 128 -1.85 -7.60 -17.21
C VAL A 128 -2.58 -8.25 -18.38
N GLU A 129 -3.00 -7.46 -19.36
CA GLU A 129 -3.73 -7.94 -20.54
C GLU A 129 -2.87 -8.86 -21.43
N VAL A 130 -1.60 -8.53 -21.63
CA VAL A 130 -0.70 -9.26 -22.54
C VAL A 130 -0.07 -10.48 -21.88
N MET A 131 0.33 -10.38 -20.60
CA MET A 131 1.11 -11.42 -19.93
C MET A 131 0.26 -12.33 -19.03
N GLY A 132 -0.86 -11.82 -18.52
CA GLY A 132 -1.66 -12.49 -17.52
C GLY A 132 -1.00 -12.52 -16.13
N ASN A 133 -1.82 -12.82 -15.11
CA ASN A 133 -1.40 -12.75 -13.72
C ASN A 133 -0.28 -13.74 -13.39
N ASP A 134 -0.38 -15.00 -13.84
CA ASP A 134 0.59 -16.06 -13.52
C ASP A 134 2.01 -15.66 -13.94
N GLN A 135 2.16 -15.08 -15.13
CA GLN A 135 3.47 -14.65 -15.63
C GLN A 135 4.00 -13.44 -14.84
N LEU A 136 3.13 -12.51 -14.43
CA LEU A 136 3.52 -11.38 -13.58
C LEU A 136 3.96 -11.83 -12.19
N MET A 137 3.32 -12.86 -11.63
CA MET A 137 3.70 -13.47 -10.34
C MET A 137 5.09 -14.10 -10.42
N VAL A 138 5.41 -14.81 -11.52
CA VAL A 138 6.77 -15.35 -11.76
C VAL A 138 7.81 -14.23 -11.81
N ILE A 139 7.50 -13.13 -12.50
CA ILE A 139 8.41 -11.98 -12.58
C ILE A 139 8.58 -11.33 -11.20
N ALA A 140 7.49 -11.18 -10.43
CA ALA A 140 7.53 -10.63 -9.09
C ALA A 140 8.44 -11.42 -8.15
N HIS A 141 8.35 -12.76 -8.20
CA HIS A 141 9.22 -13.65 -7.45
C HIS A 141 10.70 -13.48 -7.85
N GLU A 142 11.02 -13.51 -9.15
CA GLU A 142 12.38 -13.31 -9.65
C GLU A 142 12.95 -11.94 -9.22
N LEU A 143 12.14 -10.88 -9.30
CA LEU A 143 12.52 -9.54 -8.89
C LEU A 143 12.85 -9.52 -7.40
N LEU A 144 12.00 -10.08 -6.55
CA LEU A 144 12.24 -10.14 -5.11
C LEU A 144 13.58 -10.82 -4.79
N VAL A 145 13.79 -12.03 -5.31
CA VAL A 145 15.02 -12.81 -5.08
C VAL A 145 16.24 -12.03 -5.57
N SER A 146 16.21 -11.57 -6.82
CA SER A 146 17.35 -10.88 -7.43
C SER A 146 17.68 -9.55 -6.74
N LEU A 147 16.67 -8.78 -6.33
CA LEU A 147 16.87 -7.50 -5.67
C LEU A 147 17.40 -7.69 -4.25
N ARG A 148 16.89 -8.68 -3.50
CA ARG A 148 17.37 -9.00 -2.15
C ARG A 148 18.85 -9.43 -2.17
N GLU A 149 19.28 -10.21 -3.16
CA GLU A 149 20.69 -10.62 -3.32
C GLU A 149 21.64 -9.46 -3.67
N ASN A 150 21.14 -8.42 -4.34
CA ASN A 150 21.96 -7.33 -4.85
C ASN A 150 21.82 -6.01 -4.06
N VAL A 151 20.93 -5.98 -3.05
CA VAL A 151 20.71 -4.79 -2.23
C VAL A 151 21.94 -4.53 -1.35
N THR A 152 22.39 -3.27 -1.34
CA THR A 152 23.42 -2.82 -0.39
C THR A 152 22.83 -1.77 0.55
N VAL A 153 23.43 -1.59 1.72
CA VAL A 153 23.07 -0.47 2.62
C VAL A 153 23.12 0.85 1.85
N ASP A 154 22.07 1.67 2.03
CA ASP A 154 21.88 2.97 1.37
C ASP A 154 21.89 2.97 -0.17
N TRP A 155 21.64 1.83 -0.82
CA TRP A 155 21.66 1.74 -2.29
C TRP A 155 20.78 2.78 -2.98
N ALA A 156 19.64 3.13 -2.36
CA ALA A 156 18.67 4.07 -2.90
C ALA A 156 19.20 5.51 -3.00
N HIS A 157 20.16 5.88 -2.14
CA HIS A 157 20.79 7.21 -2.08
C HIS A 157 22.10 7.29 -2.87
N ARG A 158 22.62 6.15 -3.36
CA ARG A 158 23.87 6.09 -4.15
C ARG A 158 23.55 5.90 -5.62
N GLU A 159 23.85 6.89 -6.44
CA GLU A 159 23.50 6.90 -7.88
C GLU A 159 23.98 5.64 -8.61
N SER A 160 25.22 5.21 -8.38
CA SER A 160 25.79 4.01 -9.00
C SER A 160 25.08 2.72 -8.56
N ALA A 161 24.71 2.60 -7.29
CA ALA A 161 23.96 1.46 -6.78
C ALA A 161 22.53 1.44 -7.33
N ARG A 162 21.83 2.58 -7.31
CA ARG A 162 20.50 2.74 -7.91
C ARG A 162 20.49 2.44 -9.41
N ALA A 163 21.53 2.86 -10.13
CA ALA A 163 21.70 2.55 -11.56
C ALA A 163 21.87 1.05 -11.81
N ARG A 164 22.66 0.35 -10.99
CA ARG A 164 22.81 -1.12 -11.07
C ARG A 164 21.49 -1.84 -10.84
N MET A 165 20.73 -1.45 -9.81
CA MET A 165 19.40 -2.01 -9.54
C MET A 165 18.44 -1.77 -10.72
N ARG A 166 18.46 -0.56 -11.30
CA ARG A 166 17.66 -0.25 -12.50
C ARG A 166 17.98 -1.18 -13.67
N VAL A 167 19.26 -1.43 -13.94
CA VAL A 167 19.69 -2.33 -15.01
C VAL A 167 19.25 -3.77 -14.74
N LEU A 168 19.36 -4.23 -13.49
CA LEU A 168 18.90 -5.54 -13.05
C LEU A 168 17.41 -5.73 -13.32
N VAL A 169 16.57 -4.79 -12.87
CA VAL A 169 15.11 -4.83 -13.12
C VAL A 169 14.81 -4.84 -14.61
N LYS A 170 15.41 -3.94 -15.40
CA LYS A 170 15.23 -3.91 -16.87
C LYS A 170 15.57 -5.23 -17.54
N ARG A 171 16.65 -5.88 -17.10
CA ARG A 171 17.08 -7.18 -17.63
C ARG A 171 16.05 -8.27 -17.33
N ILE A 172 15.52 -8.31 -16.11
CA ILE A 172 14.49 -9.28 -15.70
C ILE A 172 13.20 -9.05 -16.50
N LEU A 173 12.71 -7.82 -16.59
CA LEU A 173 11.51 -7.51 -17.37
C LEU A 173 11.65 -7.91 -18.84
N ARG A 174 12.82 -7.68 -19.45
CA ARG A 174 13.11 -8.11 -20.83
C ARG A 174 13.19 -9.62 -20.99
N LYS A 175 13.79 -10.33 -20.02
CA LYS A 175 13.89 -11.81 -20.02
C LYS A 175 12.52 -12.47 -20.12
N TYR A 176 11.50 -11.89 -19.49
CA TYR A 176 10.13 -12.41 -19.48
C TYR A 176 9.19 -11.73 -20.50
N GLY A 177 9.70 -10.86 -21.37
CA GLY A 177 8.90 -10.25 -22.44
C GLY A 177 7.92 -9.16 -21.97
N TYR A 178 8.20 -8.47 -20.85
CA TYR A 178 7.36 -7.39 -20.36
C TYR A 178 7.20 -6.26 -21.40
N PRO A 179 5.97 -5.78 -21.67
CA PRO A 179 5.69 -4.80 -22.71
C PRO A 179 6.56 -3.53 -22.62
N PRO A 180 7.11 -3.03 -23.75
CA PRO A 180 8.04 -1.91 -23.76
C PRO A 180 7.36 -0.54 -23.57
N ASP A 181 6.06 -0.43 -23.84
CA ASP A 181 5.24 0.79 -23.80
C ASP A 181 5.30 1.52 -22.45
N LEU A 182 5.37 0.77 -21.34
CA LEU A 182 5.46 1.33 -19.98
C LEU A 182 6.53 0.62 -19.12
N GLN A 183 7.51 -0.03 -19.75
CA GLN A 183 8.60 -0.71 -19.04
C GLN A 183 9.37 0.24 -18.10
N ASP A 184 9.60 1.48 -18.51
CA ASP A 184 10.33 2.45 -17.67
C ASP A 184 9.54 2.85 -16.42
N ALA A 185 8.21 2.99 -16.51
CA ALA A 185 7.36 3.28 -15.36
C ALA A 185 7.36 2.11 -14.37
N ALA A 186 7.18 0.88 -14.88
CA ALA A 186 7.24 -0.34 -14.07
C ALA A 186 8.58 -0.48 -13.34
N VAL A 187 9.70 -0.18 -14.02
CA VAL A 187 11.03 -0.18 -13.39
C VAL A 187 11.09 0.81 -12.22
N GLN A 188 10.56 2.03 -12.37
CA GLN A 188 10.57 3.00 -11.27
C GLN A 188 9.68 2.55 -10.11
N THR A 189 8.50 1.99 -10.37
CA THR A 189 7.61 1.47 -9.33
C THR A 189 8.26 0.30 -8.59
N VAL A 190 8.85 -0.66 -9.30
CA VAL A 190 9.60 -1.78 -8.71
C VAL A 190 10.77 -1.27 -7.85
N LEU A 191 11.54 -0.28 -8.30
CA LEU A 191 12.64 0.29 -7.50
C LEU A 191 12.15 1.00 -6.25
N ARG A 192 11.02 1.72 -6.31
CA ARG A 192 10.39 2.34 -5.13
C ARG A 192 9.93 1.29 -4.14
N GLN A 193 9.33 0.19 -4.63
CA GLN A 193 8.92 -0.93 -3.78
C GLN A 193 10.12 -1.60 -3.11
N ALA A 194 11.20 -1.83 -3.86
CA ALA A 194 12.45 -2.37 -3.31
C ALA A 194 13.07 -1.44 -2.26
N GLU A 195 13.02 -0.13 -2.47
CA GLU A 195 13.52 0.87 -1.52
C GLU A 195 12.73 0.81 -0.21
N ALA A 196 11.40 0.72 -0.29
CA ALA A 196 10.52 0.60 0.87
C ALA A 196 10.78 -0.67 1.71
N LEU A 197 11.07 -1.80 1.04
CA LEU A 197 11.36 -3.09 1.68
C LEU A 197 12.82 -3.22 2.16
N SER A 198 13.75 -2.47 1.59
CA SER A 198 15.20 -2.63 1.84
C SER A 198 15.61 -2.49 3.31
N ALA A 199 14.88 -1.69 4.10
CA ALA A 199 15.10 -1.56 5.54
C ALA A 199 14.87 -2.89 6.30
N ALA A 200 13.95 -3.73 5.83
CA ALA A 200 13.69 -5.04 6.40
C ALA A 200 14.77 -6.06 5.98
N TRP A 201 15.20 -6.00 4.71
CA TRP A 201 16.23 -6.90 4.17
C TRP A 201 17.60 -6.72 4.84
N ALA A 202 17.95 -5.49 5.20
CA ALA A 202 19.22 -5.17 5.86
C ALA A 202 19.36 -5.80 7.26
N VAL A 203 18.26 -6.23 7.88
CA VAL A 203 18.24 -6.84 9.22
C VAL A 203 18.40 -8.38 9.17
N SER A 204 18.33 -8.99 7.98
CA SER A 204 18.47 -10.45 7.82
C SER A 204 19.77 -10.87 7.11
N PRO A 205 20.97 -10.70 7.71
CA PRO A 205 22.16 -11.39 7.26
C PRO A 205 22.45 -12.63 8.13
N HIS A 206 21.61 -13.67 8.10
CA HIS A 206 21.97 -15.09 8.34
C HIS A 206 20.71 -15.97 8.53
N GLU A 207 20.25 -16.63 7.47
CA GLU A 207 19.67 -17.99 7.56
C GLU A 207 20.06 -18.75 6.28
N ALA A 208 21.36 -18.92 6.08
CA ALA A 208 21.93 -19.82 5.09
C ALA A 208 23.06 -20.62 5.73
N THR A 209 22.72 -21.43 6.73
CA THR A 209 23.50 -22.60 7.17
C THR A 209 22.59 -23.55 7.95
N ALA A 210 22.11 -24.59 7.28
CA ALA A 210 21.84 -25.91 7.83
C ALA A 210 21.84 -26.92 6.68
#